data_AF-A0ABD4TQB6-F1
#
_entry.id   AF-A0ABD4TQB6-F1
#
_cell.length_a   1.000
_cell.length_b   1.000
_cell.length_c   1.000
_cell.angle_alpha   90.00
_cell.angle_beta   90.00
_cell.angle_gamma   90.00
#
_symmetry.space_group_name_H-M   'P 1'
#
loop_
_entity.id
_entity.type
_entity.pdbx_description
1 polymer ?
#
loop_
_entity_poly.entity_id
_entity_poly.type
_entity_poly.pdbx_seq_one_letter_code
_entity_poly.pdbx_strand_id
1 'polypeptide(L)'
;MEGLTHQSIGAMGLTVHQAWNSAARMLSTDLLEGRVILDYLPAENSLGFGAPKGVQVQSSAGYAASWLAHPQLFSTLYAHVDRVLMPHNELLFYSRDQQELFVFDATLEEVLAFANPEHVMRYSVGFPLSCDSRVRS
;
A
#
# COMPACT_ATOMS: atom_id res chain seq x y z
N MET A 1 -10.78 -16.73 -3.01
CA MET A 1 -9.41 -17.27 -2.92
C MET A 1 -9.27 -17.82 -1.51
N GLU A 2 -9.18 -19.14 -1.33
CA GLU A 2 -8.95 -19.72 0.01
C GLU A 2 -7.50 -19.46 0.41
N GLY A 3 -7.29 -18.94 1.61
CA GLY A 3 -5.95 -18.71 2.17
C GLY A 3 -5.27 -20.02 2.55
N LEU A 4 -3.93 -20.04 2.51
CA LEU A 4 -3.16 -21.16 3.02
C LEU A 4 -3.36 -21.28 4.55
N THR A 5 -3.70 -22.48 5.02
CA THR A 5 -3.79 -22.77 6.46
C THR A 5 -2.40 -22.96 7.05
N HIS A 6 -2.25 -22.73 8.36
CA HIS A 6 -1.00 -23.03 9.09
C HIS A 6 -0.53 -24.48 8.89
N GLN A 7 -1.48 -25.42 8.83
CA GLN A 7 -1.20 -26.84 8.58
C GLN A 7 -0.64 -27.08 7.18
N SER A 8 -1.19 -26.41 6.16
CA SER A 8 -0.68 -26.51 4.78
C SER A 8 0.73 -25.93 4.64
N ILE A 9 1.03 -24.82 5.32
CA ILE A 9 2.37 -24.21 5.35
C ILE A 9 3.38 -25.15 6.02
N GLY A 10 3.01 -25.74 7.17
CA GLY A 10 3.83 -26.71 7.87
C GLY A 10 4.09 -27.98 7.05
N ALA A 11 3.09 -28.46 6.31
CA ALA A 11 3.24 -29.61 5.41
C ALA A 11 4.22 -29.36 4.26
N MET A 12 4.40 -28.09 3.84
CA MET A 12 5.42 -27.68 2.87
C MET A 12 6.82 -27.51 3.50
N GLY A 13 7.00 -27.82 4.79
CA GLY A 13 8.26 -27.67 5.49
C GLY A 13 8.66 -26.22 5.75
N LEU A 14 7.73 -25.28 5.60
CA LEU A 14 7.95 -23.85 5.80
C LEU A 14 7.39 -23.39 7.14
N THR A 15 8.03 -22.38 7.71
CA THR A 15 7.40 -21.56 8.75
C THR A 15 6.48 -20.51 8.11
N VAL A 16 5.49 -20.01 8.86
CA VAL A 16 4.62 -18.91 8.42
C VAL A 16 5.44 -17.70 7.96
N HIS A 17 6.51 -17.36 8.68
CA HIS A 17 7.39 -16.25 8.33
C HIS A 17 8.13 -16.48 7.00
N GLN A 18 8.60 -17.71 6.74
CA GLN A 18 9.21 -18.05 5.45
C GLN A 18 8.20 -17.99 4.31
N ALA A 19 6.99 -18.50 4.52
CA ALA A 19 5.91 -18.42 3.53
C ALA A 19 5.54 -16.95 3.23
N TRP A 20 5.42 -16.11 4.25
CA TRP A 20 5.11 -14.68 4.12
C TRP A 20 6.19 -13.91 3.34
N ASN A 21 7.47 -14.09 3.71
CA ASN A 21 8.59 -13.49 2.99
C ASN A 21 8.71 -13.99 1.54
N SER A 22 8.43 -15.29 1.31
CA SER A 22 8.47 -15.87 -0.04
C SER A 22 7.36 -15.30 -0.92
N ALA A 23 6.15 -15.14 -0.38
CA ALA A 23 5.03 -14.54 -1.09
C ALA A 23 5.33 -13.09 -1.47
N ALA A 24 5.88 -12.29 -0.55
CA ALA A 24 6.28 -10.91 -0.83
C ALA A 24 7.36 -10.81 -1.91
N ARG A 25 8.35 -11.71 -1.88
CA ARG A 25 9.41 -11.75 -2.89
C ARG A 25 8.86 -12.10 -4.27
N MET A 26 8.03 -13.14 -4.34
CA MET A 26 7.41 -13.58 -5.59
C MET A 26 6.59 -12.45 -6.23
N LEU A 27 5.72 -11.81 -5.45
CA LEU A 27 4.90 -10.70 -5.95
C LEU A 27 5.75 -9.48 -6.38
N SER A 28 6.85 -9.18 -5.67
CA SER A 28 7.79 -8.12 -6.09
C SER A 28 8.45 -8.46 -7.43
N THR A 29 8.89 -9.70 -7.61
CA THR A 29 9.47 -10.19 -8.87
C THR A 29 8.44 -10.14 -10.00
N ASP A 30 7.19 -10.55 -9.73
CA ASP A 30 6.12 -10.55 -10.71
C ASP A 30 5.80 -9.14 -11.22
N LEU A 31 5.87 -8.12 -10.35
CA LEU A 31 5.74 -6.72 -10.78
C LEU A 31 6.91 -6.29 -11.69
N LEU A 32 8.15 -6.60 -11.31
CA LEU A 32 9.33 -6.25 -12.10
C LEU A 32 9.35 -6.94 -13.48
N GLU A 33 8.82 -8.16 -13.55
CA GLU A 33 8.72 -8.94 -14.79
C GLU A 33 7.42 -8.66 -15.55
N GLY A 34 6.59 -7.72 -15.09
CA GLY A 34 5.36 -7.29 -15.76
C GLY A 34 4.22 -8.31 -15.73
N ARG A 35 4.32 -9.37 -14.90
CA ARG A 35 3.22 -10.31 -14.65
C ARG A 35 2.14 -9.70 -13.76
N VAL A 36 2.54 -8.74 -12.91
CA VAL A 36 1.63 -7.94 -12.10
C VAL A 36 1.72 -6.49 -12.54
N ILE A 37 0.58 -5.83 -12.62
CA ILE A 37 0.44 -4.46 -13.11
C ILE A 37 -0.12 -3.61 -11.96
N LEU A 38 0.47 -2.43 -11.80
CA LEU A 38 -0.04 -1.37 -10.96
C LEU A 38 -0.52 -0.22 -11.85
N ASP A 39 -1.84 -0.02 -11.87
CA ASP A 39 -2.47 1.08 -12.60
C ASP A 39 -2.81 2.23 -11.64
N TYR A 40 -2.86 3.44 -12.20
CA TYR A 40 -3.08 4.67 -11.46
C TYR A 40 -4.20 5.48 -12.08
N LEU A 41 -5.25 5.72 -11.29
CA LEU A 41 -6.38 6.57 -11.68
C LEU A 41 -6.44 7.78 -10.75
N PRO A 42 -6.91 8.96 -11.20
CA PRO A 42 -7.13 10.10 -10.32
C PRO A 42 -7.96 9.71 -9.08
N ALA A 43 -7.51 10.09 -7.89
CA ALA A 43 -8.19 9.74 -6.64
C ALA A 43 -9.62 10.30 -6.58
N GLU A 44 -9.84 11.47 -7.18
CA GLU A 44 -11.16 12.13 -7.29
C GLU A 44 -12.22 11.27 -7.98
N ASN A 45 -11.83 10.31 -8.83
CA ASN A 45 -12.79 9.41 -9.49
C ASN A 45 -13.55 8.51 -8.51
N SER A 46 -12.92 8.15 -7.38
CA SER A 46 -13.52 7.29 -6.34
C SER A 46 -13.85 8.06 -5.05
N LEU A 47 -13.09 9.12 -4.75
CA LEU A 47 -13.21 9.91 -3.53
C LEU A 47 -13.98 11.23 -3.70
N GLY A 48 -14.25 11.64 -4.95
CA GLY A 48 -14.92 12.91 -5.30
C GLY A 48 -13.96 14.10 -5.40
N PHE A 49 -14.47 15.23 -5.93
CA PHE A 49 -13.69 16.45 -6.20
C PHE A 49 -13.04 17.12 -4.99
N GLY A 50 -13.42 16.74 -3.76
CA GLY A 50 -12.80 17.23 -2.53
C GLY A 50 -11.55 16.45 -2.11
N ALA A 51 -11.19 15.40 -2.84
CA ALA A 51 -10.03 14.58 -2.52
C ALA A 51 -8.72 15.37 -2.72
N PRO A 52 -7.74 15.24 -1.81
CA PRO A 52 -6.40 15.76 -2.03
C PRO A 52 -5.79 15.23 -3.33
N LYS A 53 -4.83 15.97 -3.89
CA LYS A 53 -4.12 15.56 -5.10
C LYS A 53 -3.49 14.17 -4.88
N GLY A 54 -3.85 13.22 -5.73
CA GLY A 54 -3.38 11.85 -5.61
C GLY A 54 -4.01 10.90 -6.60
N VAL A 55 -3.70 9.62 -6.43
CA VAL A 55 -4.16 8.53 -7.28
C VAL A 55 -4.77 7.40 -6.46
N GLN A 56 -5.75 6.72 -7.04
CA GLN A 56 -6.12 5.38 -6.65
C GLN A 56 -5.16 4.39 -7.34
N VAL A 57 -4.59 3.48 -6.54
CA VAL A 57 -3.78 2.38 -7.02
C VAL A 57 -4.68 1.18 -7.27
N GLN A 58 -4.55 0.58 -8.45
CA GLN A 58 -5.18 -0.69 -8.79
C GLN A 58 -4.10 -1.74 -9.03
N SER A 59 -4.34 -2.96 -8.55
CA SER A 59 -3.37 -4.07 -8.62
C SER A 59 -4.03 -5.25 -9.31
N SER A 60 -3.35 -5.83 -10.30
CA SER A 60 -3.84 -7.06 -10.95
C SER A 60 -3.69 -8.31 -10.07
N ALA A 61 -2.91 -8.25 -9.00
CA ALA A 61 -2.62 -9.35 -8.07
C ALA A 61 -3.60 -9.48 -6.89
N GLY A 62 -4.70 -8.70 -6.88
CA GLY A 62 -5.66 -8.65 -5.78
C GLY A 62 -5.81 -7.25 -5.20
N TYR A 63 -6.16 -7.15 -3.92
CA TYR A 63 -6.40 -5.88 -3.24
C TYR A 63 -5.16 -4.99 -3.24
N ALA A 64 -5.29 -3.73 -3.67
CA ALA A 64 -4.16 -2.81 -3.73
C ALA A 64 -3.58 -2.53 -2.33
N ALA A 65 -4.43 -2.46 -1.30
CA ALA A 65 -3.97 -2.25 0.08
C ALA A 65 -3.11 -3.40 0.63
N SER A 66 -3.15 -4.61 0.04
CA SER A 66 -2.31 -5.73 0.51
C SER A 66 -0.81 -5.47 0.33
N TRP A 67 -0.45 -4.56 -0.56
CA TRP A 67 0.94 -4.12 -0.74
C TRP A 67 1.51 -3.43 0.50
N LEU A 68 0.65 -2.87 1.37
CA LEU A 68 1.06 -2.25 2.63
C LEU A 68 1.38 -3.29 3.72
N ALA A 69 0.94 -4.54 3.55
CA ALA A 69 1.00 -5.54 4.61
C ALA A 69 2.41 -6.07 4.87
N HIS A 70 3.35 -5.96 3.91
CA HIS A 70 4.70 -6.49 4.04
C HIS A 70 5.75 -5.40 3.72
N PRO A 71 6.80 -5.19 4.54
CA PRO A 71 7.78 -4.11 4.34
C PRO A 71 8.43 -4.08 2.95
N GLN A 72 8.78 -5.25 2.41
CA GLN A 72 9.32 -5.38 1.04
C GLN A 72 8.30 -4.95 -0.05
N LEU A 73 7.03 -5.36 0.08
CA LEU A 73 6.00 -4.97 -0.89
C LEU A 73 5.73 -3.47 -0.80
N PHE A 74 5.65 -2.94 0.42
CA PHE A 74 5.47 -1.52 0.65
C PHE A 74 6.60 -0.70 0.05
N SER A 75 7.86 -1.11 0.26
CA SER A 75 9.03 -0.45 -0.33
C SER A 75 9.01 -0.52 -1.86
N THR A 76 8.57 -1.64 -2.43
CA THR A 76 8.45 -1.83 -3.88
C THR A 76 7.38 -0.92 -4.46
N LEU A 77 6.19 -0.90 -3.85
CA LEU A 77 5.10 -0.01 -4.23
C LEU A 77 5.51 1.46 -4.10
N TYR A 78 6.09 1.84 -2.96
CA TYR A 78 6.55 3.21 -2.70
C TYR A 78 7.50 3.68 -3.81
N ALA A 79 8.54 2.89 -4.12
CA ALA A 79 9.49 3.25 -5.16
C ALA A 79 8.86 3.32 -6.56
N HIS A 80 7.86 2.49 -6.84
CA HIS A 80 7.13 2.53 -8.10
C HIS A 80 6.27 3.81 -8.20
N VAL A 81 5.50 4.12 -7.15
CA VAL A 81 4.66 5.32 -7.10
C VAL A 81 5.49 6.59 -7.13
N ASP A 82 6.58 6.65 -6.38
CA ASP A 82 7.50 7.80 -6.35
C ASP A 82 8.06 8.13 -7.75
N ARG A 83 8.46 7.08 -8.50
CA ARG A 83 8.92 7.26 -9.89
C ARG A 83 7.82 7.68 -10.85
N VAL A 84 6.61 7.13 -10.70
CA VAL A 84 5.49 7.40 -11.62
C VAL A 84 4.90 8.79 -11.38
N LEU A 85 4.70 9.16 -10.11
CA LEU A 85 4.05 10.42 -9.74
C LEU A 85 5.03 11.59 -9.65
N MET A 86 6.31 11.34 -9.37
CA MET A 86 7.33 12.37 -9.09
C MET A 86 6.79 13.42 -8.11
N PRO A 87 6.43 13.01 -6.88
CA PRO A 87 5.66 13.84 -5.95
C PRO A 87 6.45 15.06 -5.47
N HIS A 88 5.74 16.12 -5.10
CA HIS A 88 6.33 17.30 -4.46
C HIS A 88 6.33 17.19 -2.93
N ASN A 89 5.41 16.38 -2.38
CA ASN A 89 5.27 16.12 -0.96
C ASN A 89 5.68 14.67 -0.62
N GLU A 90 5.76 14.38 0.67
CA GLU A 90 5.84 12.99 1.14
C GLU A 90 4.59 12.22 0.70
N LEU A 91 4.77 11.00 0.19
CA LEU A 91 3.65 10.14 -0.20
C LEU A 91 2.86 9.67 1.03
N LEU A 92 1.56 9.92 1.01
CA LEU A 92 0.62 9.50 2.06
C LEU A 92 -0.31 8.41 1.51
N PHE A 93 -0.33 7.26 2.17
CA PHE A 93 -1.11 6.10 1.76
C PHE A 93 -2.42 6.05 2.55
N TYR A 94 -3.54 5.77 1.89
CA TYR A 94 -4.85 5.75 2.52
C TYR A 94 -5.70 4.60 2.00
N SER A 95 -6.43 3.94 2.90
CA SER A 95 -7.32 2.84 2.57
C SER A 95 -8.57 2.90 3.47
N ARG A 96 -9.77 2.97 2.89
CA ARG A 96 -11.02 3.01 3.68
C ARG A 96 -11.39 1.65 4.28
N ASP A 97 -11.10 0.58 3.56
CA ASP A 97 -11.68 -0.76 3.80
C ASP A 97 -10.64 -1.89 3.79
N GLN A 98 -9.35 -1.55 3.74
CA GLN A 98 -8.22 -2.49 3.65
C GLN A 98 -8.17 -3.26 2.33
N GLN A 99 -8.91 -2.82 1.31
CA GLN A 99 -8.89 -3.40 -0.03
C GLN A 99 -8.37 -2.39 -1.06
N GLU A 100 -8.98 -1.21 -1.10
CA GLU A 100 -8.55 -0.14 -1.99
C GLU A 100 -7.37 0.63 -1.42
N LEU A 101 -6.60 1.25 -2.31
CA LEU A 101 -5.44 2.06 -1.91
C LEU A 101 -5.42 3.36 -2.68
N PHE A 102 -5.22 4.44 -1.95
CA PHE A 102 -4.96 5.77 -2.48
C PHE A 102 -3.58 6.23 -2.03
N VAL A 103 -2.90 6.97 -2.90
CA VAL A 103 -1.64 7.64 -2.57
C VAL A 103 -1.75 9.11 -2.92
N PHE A 104 -1.51 9.97 -1.94
CA PHE A 104 -1.60 11.42 -2.08
C PHE A 104 -0.22 12.05 -2.20
N ASP A 105 -0.11 13.01 -3.12
CA ASP A 105 0.97 14.01 -3.22
C ASP A 105 0.41 15.33 -2.66
N ALA A 106 0.23 15.34 -1.34
CA ALA A 106 -0.37 16.45 -0.60
C ALA A 106 0.24 16.51 0.81
N THR A 107 -0.01 17.60 1.52
CA THR A 107 0.43 17.72 2.91
C THR A 107 -0.38 16.80 3.82
N LEU A 108 0.20 16.43 4.96
CA LEU A 108 -0.50 15.61 5.95
C LEU A 108 -1.77 16.32 6.47
N GLU A 109 -1.75 17.64 6.62
CA GLU A 109 -2.90 18.42 7.08
C GLU A 109 -4.07 18.33 6.09
N GLU A 110 -3.81 18.48 4.78
CA GLU A 110 -4.84 18.35 3.74
C GLU A 110 -5.45 16.95 3.73
N VAL A 111 -4.63 15.91 3.85
CA VAL A 111 -5.11 14.53 3.88
C VAL A 111 -5.93 14.26 5.15
N LEU A 112 -5.50 14.72 6.32
CA LEU A 112 -6.23 14.52 7.57
C LEU A 112 -7.50 15.36 7.69
N ALA A 113 -7.63 16.45 6.92
CA ALA A 113 -8.90 17.18 6.80
C ALA A 113 -9.96 16.38 6.02
N PHE A 114 -9.53 15.46 5.16
CA PHE A 114 -10.40 14.61 4.33
C PHE A 114 -10.60 13.20 4.91
N ALA A 115 -9.54 12.58 5.43
CA ALA A 115 -9.46 11.17 5.78
C ALA A 115 -9.45 10.92 7.30
N ASN A 116 -9.94 9.76 7.72
CA ASN A 116 -9.75 9.28 9.08
C ASN A 116 -8.24 9.00 9.34
N PRO A 117 -7.59 9.61 10.35
CA PRO A 117 -6.17 9.42 10.65
C PRO A 117 -5.75 7.95 10.78
N GLU A 118 -6.59 7.09 11.37
CA GLU A 118 -6.28 5.67 11.58
C GLU A 118 -6.12 4.88 10.27
N HIS A 119 -6.63 5.43 9.17
CA HIS A 119 -6.58 4.82 7.85
C HIS A 119 -5.45 5.40 6.98
N VAL A 120 -4.70 6.38 7.52
CA VAL A 120 -3.58 7.03 6.83
C VAL A 120 -2.26 6.44 7.32
N MET A 121 -1.45 6.01 6.35
CA MET A 121 -0.13 5.44 6.54
C MET A 121 0.92 6.33 5.88
N ARG A 122 2.04 6.54 6.56
CA ARG A 122 3.22 7.26 6.09
C ARG A 122 4.37 6.31 5.84
N TYR A 123 5.37 6.73 5.10
CA TYR A 123 6.60 5.96 4.93
C TYR A 123 7.70 6.48 5.86
N SER A 124 8.33 5.62 6.64
CA SER A 124 9.56 5.94 7.37
C SER A 124 10.53 4.77 7.33
N VAL A 125 11.71 5.00 6.74
CA VAL A 125 12.84 4.04 6.72
C VAL A 125 12.44 2.61 6.28
N GLY A 126 11.55 2.48 5.29
CA GLY A 126 11.11 1.18 4.77
C GLY A 126 9.89 0.58 5.46
N PHE A 127 9.30 1.28 6.44
CA PHE A 127 8.15 0.80 7.20
C PHE A 127 6.96 1.75 7.12
N PRO A 128 5.73 1.22 6.99
CA PRO A 128 4.53 2.02 7.09
C PRO A 128 4.32 2.47 8.54
N LEU A 129 4.08 3.76 8.75
CA LEU A 129 3.74 4.35 10.04
C LEU A 129 2.28 4.81 10.01
N SER A 130 1.44 4.32 10.91
CA SER A 130 0.09 4.83 11.08
C SER A 130 0.13 6.26 11.64
N CYS A 131 -0.71 7.14 11.11
CA CYS A 131 -0.98 8.43 11.72
C CYS A 131 -1.85 8.26 12.97
N ASP A 132 -1.24 7.84 14.09
CA ASP A 132 -1.95 7.80 15.36
C ASP A 132 -2.25 9.24 15.83
N SER A 133 -3.54 9.52 16.06
CA SER A 133 -4.02 10.79 16.63
C SER A 133 -3.38 11.16 17.98
N ARG A 134 -2.71 10.20 18.64
CA ARG A 134 -2.07 10.38 19.96
C ARG A 134 -0.62 10.89 19.91
N VAL A 135 0.01 11.00 18.74
CA VAL A 135 1.36 11.54 18.62
C VAL A 135 1.30 12.94 18.02
N ARG A 136 0.84 13.89 18.83
CA ARG A 136 1.22 15.30 18.68
C ARG A 136 2.37 15.56 19.65
N SER A 137 3.59 15.60 19.11
CA SER A 137 4.76 16.17 19.82
C SER A 137 4.79 17.68 19.59
#